data_AF-A0A967SAS9-F1
#
_entry.id   AF-A0A967SAS9-F1
#
_cell.length_a   1.000
_cell.length_b   1.000
_cell.length_c   1.000
_cell.angle_alpha   90.00
_cell.angle_beta   90.00
_cell.angle_gamma   90.00
#
_symmetry.space_group_name_H-M   'P 1'
#
loop_
_entity.id
_entity.type
_entity.pdbx_description
1 polymer ?
#
loop_
_entity_poly.entity_id
_entity_poly.type
_entity_poly.pdbx_seq_one_letter_code
_entity_poly.pdbx_strand_id
1 'polypeptide(L)'
;GNAAWRFNGRDGGFDAGDTLLYALAAGFRFVPWVYESMRDRTLVAYLEVNGEVARRDRIDGRENPDSGGHVLFLAPALQWVVTPWLILEGSVQLPVVQDLNGTQLEHDFRLQIGTRYRFSVFRR
;
A
#
# COMPACT_ATOMS: atom_id res chain seq x y z
N GLY A 1 0.88 -12.17 0.25
CA GLY A 1 0.17 -11.42 -0.78
C GLY A 1 -1.29 -11.30 -0.39
N ASN A 2 -1.96 -10.25 -0.83
CA ASN A 2 -3.37 -9.99 -0.59
C ASN A 2 -3.99 -9.33 -1.82
N ALA A 3 -5.31 -9.45 -1.94
CA ALA A 3 -6.11 -8.69 -2.88
C ALA A 3 -7.41 -8.27 -2.21
N ALA A 4 -7.95 -7.12 -2.61
CA ALA A 4 -9.18 -6.56 -2.07
C ALA A 4 -9.96 -5.84 -3.17
N TRP A 5 -11.28 -5.98 -3.16
CA TRP A 5 -12.18 -5.17 -3.97
C TRP A 5 -12.78 -4.08 -3.08
N ARG A 6 -12.69 -2.83 -3.52
CA ARG A 6 -13.28 -1.67 -2.87
C ARG A 6 -14.49 -1.20 -3.67
N PHE A 7 -15.66 -1.28 -3.02
CA PHE A 7 -16.86 -0.61 -3.50
C PHE A 7 -16.81 0.85 -3.09
N ASN A 8 -16.87 1.76 -4.06
CA ASN A 8 -16.78 3.19 -3.79
C ASN A 8 -18.16 3.84 -3.71
N GLY A 9 -18.21 4.99 -3.02
CA GLY A 9 -19.44 5.71 -2.74
C GLY A 9 -19.92 6.56 -3.91
N ARG A 10 -21.16 7.04 -3.78
CA ARG A 10 -21.83 7.92 -4.74
C ARG A 10 -22.50 9.06 -4.00
N ASP A 11 -22.33 10.28 -4.47
CA ASP A 11 -23.02 11.45 -3.92
C ASP A 11 -23.10 12.59 -4.94
N GLY A 12 -24.16 13.39 -4.89
CA GLY A 12 -24.25 14.66 -5.62
C GLY A 12 -23.97 14.60 -7.12
N GLY A 13 -24.37 13.52 -7.81
CA GLY A 13 -24.11 13.32 -9.25
C GLY A 13 -22.76 12.68 -9.57
N PHE A 14 -21.89 12.47 -8.58
CA PHE A 14 -20.62 11.78 -8.71
C PHE A 14 -20.71 10.32 -8.24
N ASP A 15 -20.19 9.39 -9.03
CA ASP A 15 -20.08 7.95 -8.74
C ASP A 15 -18.62 7.54 -8.93
N ALA A 16 -17.91 7.31 -7.82
CA ALA A 16 -16.51 6.89 -7.87
C ALA A 16 -16.40 5.44 -8.37
N GLY A 17 -15.54 5.19 -9.34
CA GLY A 17 -15.34 3.87 -9.92
C GLY A 17 -14.75 2.89 -8.90
N ASP A 18 -15.34 1.70 -8.76
CA ASP A 18 -14.81 0.64 -7.89
C ASP A 18 -13.36 0.27 -8.22
N THR A 19 -12.64 -0.22 -7.21
CA THR A 19 -11.19 -0.45 -7.30
C THR A 19 -10.79 -1.86 -6.87
N LEU A 20 -10.00 -2.56 -7.68
CA LEU A 20 -9.25 -3.75 -7.27
C LEU A 20 -7.86 -3.34 -6.80
N LEU A 21 -7.52 -3.73 -5.58
CA LEU A 21 -6.20 -3.56 -4.98
C LEU A 21 -5.54 -4.92 -4.84
N TYR A 22 -4.26 -5.03 -5.16
CA TYR A 22 -3.51 -6.26 -4.95
C TYR A 22 -2.07 -5.97 -4.56
N ALA A 23 -1.49 -6.83 -3.73
CA ALA A 23 -0.14 -6.64 -3.22
C ALA A 23 0.59 -7.98 -3.00
N LEU A 24 1.88 -7.99 -3.29
CA LEU A 24 2.82 -9.07 -3.03
C LEU A 24 4.08 -8.48 -2.37
N ALA A 25 4.66 -9.20 -1.42
CA ALA A 25 5.87 -8.75 -0.73
C ALA A 25 6.81 -9.93 -0.46
N ALA A 26 8.10 -9.70 -0.67
CA ALA A 26 9.18 -10.61 -0.27
C ALA A 26 10.08 -9.91 0.73
N GLY A 27 10.31 -10.53 1.89
CA GLY A 27 11.06 -9.93 3.00
C GLY A 27 12.37 -10.64 3.30
N PHE A 28 13.42 -9.86 3.61
CA PHE A 28 14.72 -10.32 4.07
C PHE A 28 15.07 -9.63 5.39
N ARG A 29 15.34 -10.43 6.42
CA ARG A 29 15.69 -9.92 7.76
C ARG A 29 17.20 -9.77 7.88
N PHE A 30 17.68 -8.56 8.16
CA PHE A 30 19.11 -8.27 8.27
C PHE A 30 19.66 -8.49 9.68
N VAL A 31 18.88 -8.18 10.72
CA VAL A 31 19.35 -8.20 12.12
C VAL A 31 18.25 -8.73 13.04
N PRO A 32 18.55 -9.66 13.98
CA PRO A 32 19.73 -10.52 14.03
C PRO A 32 19.64 -11.68 13.03
N TRP A 33 20.78 -12.13 12.50
CA TRP A 33 20.89 -13.26 11.56
C TRP A 33 20.69 -14.63 12.24
N VAL A 34 20.88 -14.69 13.56
CA VAL A 34 20.70 -15.88 14.42
C VAL A 34 19.83 -15.48 15.61
N TYR A 35 18.88 -16.34 15.98
CA TYR A 35 17.97 -16.13 17.10
C TYR A 35 18.69 -16.28 18.45
N GLU A 36 18.77 -15.23 19.26
CA GLU A 36 19.20 -15.34 20.67
C GLU A 36 18.11 -14.94 21.66
N SER A 37 17.14 -14.07 21.32
CA SER A 37 16.05 -13.69 22.24
C SER A 37 14.83 -13.06 21.55
N MET A 38 13.61 -13.24 22.10
CA MET A 38 12.36 -12.57 21.68
C MET A 38 12.34 -11.04 21.89
N ARG A 39 13.44 -10.43 22.37
CA ARG A 39 13.56 -8.99 22.68
C ARG A 39 14.36 -8.18 21.64
N ASP A 40 14.90 -8.82 20.60
CA ASP A 40 15.88 -8.16 19.75
C ASP A 40 15.23 -7.20 18.73
N ARG A 41 15.81 -6.00 18.63
CA ARG A 41 15.45 -5.03 17.60
C ARG A 41 15.68 -5.67 16.24
N THR A 42 14.63 -5.74 15.44
CA THR A 42 14.68 -6.40 14.14
C THR A 42 14.59 -5.37 13.03
N LEU A 43 15.50 -5.47 12.05
CA LEU A 43 15.40 -4.73 10.79
C LEU A 43 15.11 -5.70 9.65
N VAL A 44 14.03 -5.45 8.93
CA VAL A 44 13.59 -6.24 7.78
C VAL A 44 13.52 -5.32 6.58
N ALA A 45 14.12 -5.71 5.46
CA ALA A 45 13.81 -5.10 4.17
C ALA A 45 12.75 -5.93 3.45
N TYR A 46 11.91 -5.23 2.70
CA TYR A 46 10.99 -5.85 1.77
C TYR A 46 11.20 -5.29 0.37
N LEU A 47 10.93 -6.14 -0.60
CA LEU A 47 10.58 -5.72 -1.94
C LEU A 47 9.10 -6.03 -2.16
N GLU A 48 8.34 -4.98 -2.45
CA GLU A 48 6.88 -5.07 -2.60
C GLU A 48 6.47 -4.73 -4.02
N VAL A 49 5.41 -5.40 -4.48
CA VAL A 49 4.68 -5.09 -5.71
C VAL A 49 3.26 -4.76 -5.30
N ASN A 50 2.83 -3.52 -5.55
CA ASN A 50 1.51 -3.01 -5.17
C ASN A 50 0.79 -2.51 -6.41
N GLY A 51 -0.43 -2.99 -6.67
CA GLY A 51 -1.20 -2.61 -7.85
C GLY A 51 -2.63 -2.20 -7.55
N GLU A 52 -3.13 -1.31 -8.39
CA GLU A 52 -4.46 -0.72 -8.31
C GLU A 52 -5.09 -0.68 -9.69
N VAL A 53 -6.23 -1.35 -9.87
CA VAL A 53 -7.05 -1.26 -11.09
C VAL A 53 -8.36 -0.59 -10.71
N ALA A 54 -8.56 0.63 -11.19
CA ALA A 54 -9.75 1.42 -10.92
C ALA A 54 -10.65 1.48 -12.16
N ARG A 55 -11.95 1.32 -11.95
CA ARG A 55 -12.95 1.65 -12.98
C ARG A 55 -13.03 3.16 -13.17
N ARG A 56 -13.58 3.59 -14.30
CA ARG A 56 -13.89 5.00 -14.56
C ARG A 56 -14.95 5.49 -13.57
N ASP A 57 -14.80 6.73 -13.14
CA ASP A 57 -15.82 7.46 -12.41
C ASP A 57 -16.98 7.82 -13.34
N ARG A 58 -18.12 8.21 -12.77
CA ARG A 58 -19.21 8.85 -13.50
C ARG A 58 -19.57 10.21 -12.89
N ILE A 59 -19.89 11.16 -13.77
CA ILE A 59 -20.39 12.49 -13.43
C ILE A 59 -21.73 12.66 -14.15
N ASP A 60 -22.79 12.89 -13.38
CA ASP A 60 -24.17 12.98 -13.84
C ASP A 60 -24.58 11.80 -14.74
N GLY A 61 -24.15 10.59 -14.34
CA GLY A 61 -24.44 9.34 -15.03
C GLY A 61 -23.58 9.07 -16.29
N ARG A 62 -22.68 9.98 -16.68
CA ARG A 62 -21.75 9.78 -17.80
C ARG A 62 -20.38 9.39 -17.31
N GLU A 63 -19.73 8.44 -17.98
CA GLU A 63 -18.36 8.06 -17.64
C GLU A 63 -17.40 9.24 -17.85
N ASN A 64 -16.52 9.44 -16.88
CA ASN A 64 -15.41 10.37 -17.01
C ASN A 64 -14.28 9.69 -17.82
N PRO A 65 -13.97 10.16 -19.04
CA PRO A 65 -12.94 9.57 -19.89
C PRO A 65 -11.52 9.73 -19.33
N ASP A 66 -11.33 10.62 -18.36
CA ASP A 66 -10.04 10.93 -17.74
C ASP A 66 -10.00 10.43 -16.27
N SER A 67 -10.49 9.21 -16.02
CA SER A 67 -10.49 8.59 -14.68
C SER A 67 -10.23 7.08 -14.71
N GLY A 68 -9.71 6.53 -13.62
CA GLY A 68 -9.43 5.11 -13.46
C GLY A 68 -8.22 4.63 -14.29
N GLY A 69 -8.13 3.32 -14.51
CA GLY A 69 -6.99 2.70 -15.19
C GLY A 69 -6.20 1.79 -14.25
N HIS A 70 -4.96 1.48 -14.61
CA HIS A 70 -4.10 0.56 -13.88
C HIS A 70 -2.78 1.20 -13.51
N VAL A 71 -2.41 1.11 -12.23
CA VAL A 71 -1.07 1.47 -11.77
C VAL A 71 -0.46 0.29 -11.03
N LEU A 72 0.80 -0.01 -11.36
CA LEU A 72 1.62 -1.00 -10.64
C LEU A 72 2.88 -0.31 -10.13
N PHE A 73 3.16 -0.50 -8.85
CA PHE A 73 4.35 -0.01 -8.18
C PHE A 73 5.28 -1.15 -7.80
N LEU A 74 6.59 -0.91 -7.91
CA LEU A 74 7.64 -1.67 -7.26
C LEU A 74 8.21 -0.82 -6.11
N ALA A 75 8.30 -1.38 -4.91
CA ALA A 75 8.67 -0.62 -3.73
C ALA A 75 9.73 -1.32 -2.88
N PRO A 76 10.96 -0.78 -2.77
CA PRO A 76 11.81 -1.07 -1.63
C PRO A 76 11.19 -0.50 -0.34
N ALA A 77 11.17 -1.33 0.71
CA ALA A 77 10.66 -0.95 2.02
C ALA A 77 11.55 -1.44 3.15
N LEU A 78 11.50 -0.75 4.29
CA LEU A 78 12.15 -1.11 5.54
C LEU A 78 11.12 -1.14 6.67
N GLN A 79 11.22 -2.15 7.51
CA GLN A 79 10.48 -2.27 8.76
C GLN A 79 11.47 -2.42 9.91
N TRP A 80 11.37 -1.52 10.87
CA TRP A 80 12.17 -1.53 12.09
C TRP A 80 11.29 -1.81 13.31
N VAL A 81 11.49 -2.99 13.91
CA VAL A 81 10.90 -3.33 15.20
C VAL A 81 11.76 -2.68 16.29
N VAL A 82 11.33 -1.51 16.75
CA VAL A 82 12.05 -0.72 17.76
C VAL A 82 11.91 -1.35 19.14
N THR A 83 10.72 -1.88 19.44
CA THR A 83 10.36 -2.58 20.68
C THR A 83 9.22 -3.58 20.39
N PRO A 84 8.89 -4.52 21.31
CA PRO A 84 7.80 -5.49 21.10
C PRO A 84 6.40 -4.91 20.88
N TRP A 85 6.21 -3.62 21.13
CA TRP A 85 4.94 -2.91 20.95
C TRP A 85 5.01 -1.78 19.91
N LEU A 86 6.19 -1.48 19.32
CA LEU A 86 6.36 -0.37 18.38
C LEU A 86 7.19 -0.80 17.17
N ILE A 87 6.62 -0.60 16.00
CA ILE A 87 7.24 -0.84 14.70
C ILE A 87 7.19 0.45 13.89
N LEU A 88 8.30 0.80 13.24
CA LEU A 88 8.38 1.88 12.26
C LEU A 88 8.54 1.27 10.87
N GLU A 89 7.87 1.83 9.88
CA GLU A 89 7.82 1.34 8.50
C GLU A 89 8.06 2.50 7.54
N GLY A 90 8.77 2.25 6.44
CA GLY A 90 9.00 3.23 5.39
C GLY A 90 9.23 2.56 4.04
N SER A 91 8.66 3.11 2.98
CA SER A 91 8.82 2.60 1.62
C SER A 91 8.80 3.70 0.58
N VAL A 92 9.59 3.56 -0.47
CA VAL A 92 9.50 4.38 -1.68
C VAL A 92 8.90 3.50 -2.77
N GLN A 93 7.75 3.86 -3.30
CA GLN A 93 7.09 3.11 -4.36
C GLN A 93 7.28 3.84 -5.69
N LEU A 94 7.88 3.14 -6.66
CA LEU A 94 8.12 3.65 -8.00
C LEU A 94 7.12 3.01 -8.95
N PRO A 95 6.37 3.79 -9.74
CA PRO A 95 5.46 3.23 -10.72
C PRO A 95 6.26 2.56 -11.82
N VAL A 96 5.96 1.29 -12.09
CA VAL A 96 6.57 0.49 -13.15
C VAL A 96 5.59 0.25 -14.31
N VAL A 97 4.29 0.41 -14.06
CA VAL A 97 3.23 0.43 -15.08
C VAL A 97 2.24 1.53 -14.69
N GLN A 98 1.90 2.38 -15.66
CA GLN A 98 0.86 3.42 -15.54
C GLN A 98 0.04 3.41 -16.83
N ASP A 99 -1.05 2.66 -16.85
CA ASP A 99 -2.04 2.65 -17.92
C ASP A 99 -3.28 3.40 -17.44
N LEU A 100 -3.14 4.73 -17.36
CA LEU A 100 -4.20 5.63 -16.94
C LEU A 100 -5.05 6.03 -18.15
N ASN A 101 -6.35 6.15 -17.93
CA ASN A 101 -7.24 6.62 -18.99
C ASN A 101 -7.06 8.11 -19.28
N GLY A 102 -7.03 8.49 -20.55
CA GLY A 102 -7.15 9.89 -20.97
C GLY A 102 -5.94 10.74 -20.58
N THR A 103 -6.19 11.91 -20.00
CA THR A 103 -5.15 12.92 -19.68
C THR A 103 -4.85 13.02 -18.17
N GLN A 104 -5.02 11.91 -17.44
CA GLN A 104 -4.73 11.85 -16.00
C GLN A 104 -3.26 12.14 -15.70
N LEU A 105 -3.04 12.75 -14.52
CA LEU A 105 -1.70 13.00 -14.02
C LEU A 105 -1.04 11.69 -13.57
N GLU A 106 0.08 11.36 -14.19
CA GLU A 106 0.91 10.21 -13.81
C GLU A 106 1.64 10.46 -12.48
N HIS A 107 2.02 9.37 -11.82
CA HIS A 107 2.83 9.41 -10.62
C HIS A 107 4.32 9.42 -10.96
N ASP A 108 5.11 10.24 -10.26
CA ASP A 108 6.57 10.14 -10.30
C ASP A 108 7.06 9.09 -9.29
N PHE A 109 6.61 9.21 -8.04
CA PHE A 109 6.86 8.25 -6.96
C PHE A 109 5.82 8.44 -5.84
N ARG A 110 5.75 7.45 -4.95
CA ARG A 110 4.95 7.52 -3.71
C ARG A 110 5.83 7.20 -2.51
N LEU A 111 5.92 8.12 -1.57
CA LEU A 111 6.56 7.87 -0.27
C LEU A 111 5.50 7.45 0.75
N GLN A 112 5.74 6.36 1.46
CA GLN A 112 4.89 5.91 2.56
C GLN A 112 5.74 5.71 3.80
N ILE A 113 5.30 6.30 4.91
CA ILE A 113 5.91 6.17 6.24
C ILE A 113 4.80 5.80 7.21
N GLY A 114 5.06 4.81 8.06
CA GLY A 114 4.07 4.25 8.97
C GLY A 114 4.65 3.93 10.34
N THR A 115 3.76 3.85 11.31
CA THR A 115 4.07 3.33 12.64
C THR A 115 2.95 2.40 13.08
N ARG A 116 3.32 1.28 13.73
CA ARG A 116 2.37 0.34 14.31
C ARG A 116 2.66 0.21 15.79
N TYR A 117 1.68 0.60 16.61
CA TYR A 117 1.71 0.44 18.06
C TYR A 117 0.75 -0.66 18.50
N ARG A 118 1.21 -1.62 19.29
CA ARG A 118 0.39 -2.69 19.88
C ARG A 118 0.14 -2.41 21.36
N PHE A 119 -1.13 -2.16 21.71
CA PHE A 119 -1.58 -2.08 23.09
C PHE A 119 -2.00 -3.47 23.59
N SER A 120 -1.66 -3.80 24.83
CA SER A 120 -2.18 -4.99 25.51
C SER A 120 -2.65 -4.59 26.90
N VAL A 121 -3.93 -4.82 27.19
CA VAL A 121 -4.46 -4.69 28.56
C VAL A 121 -4.35 -6.07 29.21
N PHE A 122 -3.39 -6.23 30.12
CA PHE A 122 -3.40 -7.37 31.03
C PHE A 122 -4.64 -7.23 31.93
N ARG A 123 -5.65 -8.06 31.73
CA ARG A 123 -6.62 -8.35 32.80
C ARG A 123 -5.98 -9.42 33.70
N ARG A 124 -5.74 -9.04 34.95
CA ARG A 124 -5.56 -10.00 36.05
C ARG A 124 -6.89 -10.63 36.40
#